data_AF-A0A7L7W367-F1
#
_entry.id   AF-A0A7L7W367-F1
#
_cell.length_a   1.000
_cell.length_b   1.000
_cell.length_c   1.000
_cell.angle_alpha   90.00
_cell.angle_beta   90.00
_cell.angle_gamma   90.00
#
_symmetry.space_group_name_H-M   'P 1'
#
loop_
_entity.id
_entity.type
_entity.pdbx_description
1 polymer ?
#
loop_
_entity_poly.entity_id
_entity_poly.type
_entity_poly.pdbx_seq_one_letter_code
_entity_poly.pdbx_strand_id
1 'polypeptide(L)'
;MGLWDKLRQIKVNRAGVSHDQDVEGADTSDPMEGYTEIVASEIVDEKTCGRCAGNDEHEYTSMAEARDDYPDGGYRHCENPSGCRGTLVLMKDGN
;
A
#
# COMPACT_ATOMS: atom_id res chain seq x y z
N MET A 1 -13.86 27.76 45.60
CA MET A 1 -12.93 26.99 44.73
C MET A 1 -13.00 27.59 43.34
N GLY A 2 -11.90 28.16 42.87
CA GLY A 2 -11.89 29.02 41.68
C GLY A 2 -11.76 28.22 40.39
N LEU A 3 -12.23 28.80 39.29
CA LEU A 3 -12.01 28.29 37.93
C LEU A 3 -10.52 28.02 37.64
N TRP A 4 -9.63 28.76 38.32
CA TRP A 4 -8.18 28.62 38.27
C TRP A 4 -7.64 27.33 38.92
N ASP A 5 -8.33 26.76 39.93
CA ASP A 5 -7.93 25.50 40.57
C ASP A 5 -8.16 24.29 39.63
N LYS A 6 -9.25 24.33 38.85
CA LYS A 6 -9.56 23.30 37.83
C LYS A 6 -8.58 23.31 36.66
N LEU A 7 -8.10 24.50 36.26
CA LEU A 7 -7.12 24.64 35.16
C LEU A 7 -5.72 24.14 35.55
N ARG A 8 -5.34 24.23 36.84
CA ARG A 8 -4.09 23.62 37.33
C ARG A 8 -4.16 22.10 37.36
N GLN A 9 -5.29 21.50 37.76
CA GLN A 9 -5.45 20.04 37.75
C GLN A 9 -5.39 19.45 36.32
N ILE A 10 -5.91 20.16 35.31
CA ILE A 10 -5.81 19.72 33.91
C ILE A 10 -4.35 19.74 33.40
N LYS A 11 -3.54 20.73 33.80
CA LYS A 11 -2.11 20.77 33.43
C LYS A 11 -1.28 19.70 34.14
N VAL A 12 -1.57 19.39 35.41
CA VAL A 12 -0.86 18.34 36.16
C VAL A 12 -1.16 16.94 35.60
N ASN A 13 -2.41 16.67 35.20
CA ASN A 13 -2.76 15.39 34.57
C ASN A 13 -2.18 15.22 33.15
N ARG A 14 -1.76 16.31 32.50
CA ARG A 14 -1.10 16.28 31.18
C ARG A 14 0.42 16.10 31.28
N ALA A 15 1.01 16.28 32.46
CA ALA A 15 2.46 16.10 32.69
C ALA A 15 2.84 14.67 33.11
N GLY A 16 1.86 13.77 33.29
CA GLY A 16 2.06 12.40 33.80
C GLY A 16 1.70 11.27 32.82
N VAL A 17 1.39 11.57 31.56
CA VAL A 17 1.29 10.56 30.51
C VAL A 17 2.58 10.60 29.72
N SER A 18 3.61 9.97 30.29
CA SER A 18 4.67 9.37 29.49
C SER A 18 4.00 8.24 28.72
N HIS A 19 3.53 8.52 27.51
CA HIS A 19 3.59 7.49 26.50
C HIS A 19 5.04 7.51 26.03
N ASP A 20 5.87 6.70 26.67
CA ASP A 20 6.95 5.99 26.00
C ASP A 20 6.28 5.18 24.87
N GLN A 21 5.88 5.88 23.81
CA GLN A 21 5.79 5.30 22.50
C GLN A 21 7.07 5.74 21.83
N ASP A 22 8.11 4.94 22.08
CA ASP A 22 9.04 4.63 21.03
C ASP A 22 8.18 4.35 19.78
N VAL A 23 8.10 5.33 18.88
CA VAL A 23 7.63 5.10 17.51
C VAL A 23 8.80 4.42 16.81
N GLU A 24 9.14 3.23 17.29
CA GLU A 24 10.04 2.32 16.60
C GLU A 24 9.34 1.92 15.30
N GLY A 25 9.90 2.42 14.21
CA GLY A 25 9.57 2.00 12.86
C GLY A 25 8.21 2.48 12.38
N ALA A 26 8.18 3.62 11.68
CA ALA A 26 7.50 3.56 10.40
C ALA A 26 8.02 2.29 9.72
N ASP A 27 7.16 1.36 9.36
CA ASP A 27 7.53 0.14 8.67
C ASP A 27 8.38 0.53 7.46
N THR A 28 9.70 0.51 7.65
CA THR A 28 10.70 0.79 6.63
C THR A 28 11.10 -0.51 5.96
N SER A 29 10.34 -1.60 6.16
CA SER A 29 10.51 -2.76 5.29
C SER A 29 10.31 -2.25 3.88
N ASP A 30 11.36 -2.37 3.09
CA ASP A 30 11.25 -2.11 1.67
C ASP A 30 10.13 -3.05 1.22
N PRO A 31 9.05 -2.56 0.59
CA PRO A 31 8.00 -3.45 0.14
C PRO A 31 8.52 -4.45 -0.92
N MET A 32 9.76 -4.30 -1.40
CA MET A 32 10.53 -5.28 -2.16
C MET A 32 11.41 -6.23 -1.32
N GLU A 33 11.48 -6.11 0.01
CA GLU A 33 12.37 -6.93 0.85
C GLU A 33 12.02 -8.42 0.70
N GLY A 34 12.87 -9.13 -0.04
CA GLY A 34 12.70 -10.54 -0.34
C GLY A 34 11.93 -10.84 -1.63
N TYR A 35 11.54 -9.85 -2.43
CA TYR A 35 11.07 -10.04 -3.81
C TYR A 35 12.11 -9.49 -4.79
N THR A 36 12.31 -10.18 -5.91
CA THR A 36 13.27 -9.79 -6.94
C THR A 36 12.63 -9.03 -8.08
N GLU A 37 11.36 -9.28 -8.38
CA GLU A 37 10.65 -8.66 -9.51
C GLU A 37 9.16 -8.48 -9.18
N ILE A 38 8.55 -7.44 -9.75
CA ILE A 38 7.12 -7.12 -9.64
C ILE A 38 6.59 -6.91 -11.05
N VAL A 39 5.64 -7.74 -11.49
CA VAL A 39 5.16 -7.73 -12.88
C VAL A 39 3.63 -7.72 -12.91
N ALA A 40 3.04 -6.90 -13.76
CA ALA A 40 1.63 -7.00 -14.11
C ALA A 40 1.39 -8.24 -14.99
N SER A 41 0.40 -9.05 -14.64
CA SER A 41 -0.03 -10.18 -15.44
C SER A 41 -1.51 -10.05 -15.73
N GLU A 42 -1.85 -9.93 -17.01
CA GLU A 42 -3.20 -9.81 -17.52
C GLU A 42 -3.55 -11.05 -18.36
N ILE A 43 -4.73 -11.63 -18.14
CA ILE A 43 -5.22 -12.66 -19.05
C ILE A 43 -5.66 -12.01 -20.36
N VAL A 44 -4.78 -12.03 -21.36
CA VAL A 44 -5.02 -11.45 -22.68
C VAL A 44 -5.79 -12.42 -23.59
N ASP A 45 -7.13 -12.34 -23.52
CA ASP A 45 -8.06 -12.97 -24.46
C ASP A 45 -8.99 -11.96 -25.17
N GLU A 46 -9.98 -12.45 -25.92
CA GLU A 46 -10.96 -11.66 -26.68
C GLU A 46 -11.79 -10.67 -25.84
N LYS A 47 -11.81 -10.80 -24.50
CA LYS A 47 -12.57 -9.93 -23.58
C LYS A 47 -11.71 -8.85 -22.93
N THR A 48 -10.41 -8.87 -23.19
CA THR A 48 -9.44 -7.94 -22.61
C THR A 48 -9.57 -6.58 -23.25
N CYS A 49 -9.65 -5.53 -22.44
CA CYS A 49 -9.62 -4.17 -22.95
C CYS A 49 -8.21 -3.78 -23.41
N GLY A 50 -8.10 -2.75 -24.26
CA GLY A 50 -6.80 -2.31 -24.78
C GLY A 50 -5.84 -1.82 -23.69
N ARG A 51 -6.38 -1.26 -22.60
CA ARG A 51 -5.58 -0.80 -21.45
C ARG A 51 -4.91 -1.95 -20.71
N CYS A 52 -5.66 -2.98 -20.36
CA CYS A 52 -5.10 -4.18 -19.73
C CYS A 52 -4.13 -4.90 -20.68
N ALA A 53 -4.49 -5.05 -21.97
CA ALA A 53 -3.60 -5.70 -22.93
C ALA A 53 -2.26 -4.96 -23.11
N GLY A 54 -2.25 -3.63 -22.99
CA GLY A 54 -1.02 -2.84 -23.03
C GLY A 54 -0.26 -2.77 -21.70
N ASN A 55 -0.88 -3.19 -20.60
CA ASN A 55 -0.27 -3.26 -19.27
C ASN A 55 0.27 -4.66 -18.94
N ASP A 56 -0.07 -5.67 -19.75
CA ASP A 56 0.46 -7.03 -19.57
C ASP A 56 1.99 -7.02 -19.65
N GLU A 57 2.63 -7.83 -18.80
CA GLU A 57 4.08 -7.92 -18.66
C GLU A 57 4.77 -6.60 -18.24
N HIS A 58 4.03 -5.60 -17.77
CA HIS A 58 4.64 -4.38 -17.25
C HIS A 58 5.42 -4.66 -15.95
N GLU A 59 6.73 -4.43 -16.00
CA GLU A 59 7.63 -4.54 -14.85
C GLU A 59 7.64 -3.23 -14.06
N TYR A 60 7.38 -3.34 -12.76
CA TYR A 60 7.40 -2.21 -11.84
C TYR A 60 8.75 -2.12 -11.13
N THR A 61 9.21 -0.89 -10.91
CA THR A 61 10.46 -0.62 -10.17
C THR A 61 10.26 -0.58 -8.66
N SER A 62 9.00 -0.45 -8.20
CA SER A 62 8.67 -0.39 -6.79
C SER A 62 7.24 -0.85 -6.53
N MET A 63 6.99 -1.36 -5.32
CA MET A 63 5.63 -1.69 -4.89
C MET A 63 4.72 -0.46 -4.74
N ALA A 64 5.28 0.72 -4.53
CA ALA A 64 4.49 1.96 -4.47
C ALA A 64 3.85 2.26 -5.83
N GLU A 65 4.63 2.11 -6.90
CA GLU A 65 4.17 2.25 -8.29
C GLU A 65 3.12 1.17 -8.63
N ALA A 66 3.45 -0.10 -8.35
CA ALA A 66 2.55 -1.22 -8.62
C ALA A 66 1.19 -1.09 -7.89
N ARG A 67 1.20 -0.58 -6.65
CA ARG A 67 -0.02 -0.34 -5.86
C ARG A 67 -0.82 0.86 -6.34
N ASP A 68 -0.19 1.88 -6.93
CA ASP A 68 -0.95 2.98 -7.52
C ASP A 68 -1.76 2.46 -8.71
N ASP A 69 -1.19 1.56 -9.52
CA ASP A 69 -1.84 0.92 -10.67
C ASP A 69 -2.82 -0.19 -10.29
N TYR A 70 -2.55 -0.96 -9.23
CA TYR A 70 -3.42 -2.04 -8.73
C TYR A 70 -3.85 -1.79 -7.26
N PRO A 71 -4.61 -0.71 -6.99
CA PRO A 71 -4.93 -0.32 -5.61
C PRO A 71 -5.79 -1.37 -4.88
N ASP A 72 -6.66 -2.04 -5.63
CA ASP A 72 -7.62 -3.02 -5.11
C ASP A 72 -7.32 -4.44 -5.65
N GLY A 73 -6.13 -4.64 -6.22
CA GLY A 73 -5.71 -5.89 -6.87
C GLY A 73 -6.17 -6.05 -8.33
N GLY A 74 -6.89 -5.06 -8.89
CA GLY A 74 -7.18 -4.98 -10.33
C GLY A 74 -6.63 -3.68 -10.92
N TYR A 75 -6.34 -3.69 -12.22
CA TYR A 75 -5.75 -2.53 -12.89
C TYR A 75 -6.71 -1.33 -12.90
N ARG A 76 -6.29 -0.21 -12.32
CA ARG A 76 -7.11 1.00 -12.11
C ARG A 76 -7.63 1.61 -13.41
N HIS A 77 -6.91 1.40 -14.51
CA HIS A 77 -7.23 1.94 -15.83
C HIS A 77 -8.00 0.93 -16.71
N CYS A 78 -8.49 -0.16 -16.12
CA CYS A 78 -9.33 -1.13 -16.79
C CYS A 78 -10.63 -0.50 -17.32
N GLU A 79 -10.96 -0.79 -18.57
CA GLU A 79 -12.18 -0.29 -19.24
C GLU A 79 -13.33 -1.32 -19.20
N ASN A 80 -13.06 -2.55 -18.75
CA ASN A 80 -14.03 -3.64 -18.65
C ASN A 80 -13.84 -4.45 -17.35
N PRO A 81 -14.32 -3.92 -16.20
CA PRO A 81 -14.06 -4.52 -14.89
C PRO A 81 -14.68 -5.90 -14.69
N SER A 82 -15.70 -6.26 -15.47
CA SER A 82 -16.32 -7.60 -15.44
C SER A 82 -15.61 -8.64 -16.32
N GLY A 83 -14.73 -8.20 -17.23
CA GLY A 83 -14.10 -9.07 -18.22
C GLY A 83 -12.58 -9.18 -18.12
N CYS A 84 -11.89 -8.15 -17.64
CA CYS A 84 -10.44 -8.19 -17.46
C CYS A 84 -10.06 -8.88 -16.14
N ARG A 85 -8.91 -9.55 -16.12
CA ARG A 85 -8.44 -10.39 -15.00
C ARG A 85 -6.95 -10.16 -14.78
N GLY A 86 -6.64 -8.95 -14.35
CA GLY A 86 -5.28 -8.51 -14.03
C GLY A 86 -4.89 -8.83 -12.59
N THR A 87 -3.63 -9.20 -12.38
CA THR A 87 -3.02 -9.34 -11.06
C THR A 87 -1.59 -8.82 -11.08
N LEU A 88 -1.07 -8.44 -9.92
CA LEU A 88 0.36 -8.31 -9.71
C LEU A 88 0.95 -9.70 -9.39
N VAL A 89 2.09 -10.00 -9.99
CA VAL A 89 2.93 -11.16 -9.68
C VAL A 89 4.20 -10.65 -9.04
N LEU A 90 4.52 -11.19 -7.86
CA LEU A 90 5.76 -10.88 -7.16
C LEU A 90 6.63 -12.13 -7.15
N MET A 91 7.83 -12.01 -7.70
CA MET A 91 8.78 -13.12 -7.75
C MET A 91 9.79 -12.99 -6.63
N LYS A 92 10.19 -14.13 -6.09
CA LYS A 92 11.19 -14.24 -5.03
C LYS A 92 12.17 -15.33 -5.43
N ASP A 93 13.45 -15.07 -5.24
CA ASP A 93 14.47 -16.09 -5.42
C ASP A 93 14.24 -17.25 -4.43
N GLY A 94 14.14 -18.47 -4.97
CA GLY A 94 14.04 -19.67 -4.17
C GLY A 94 15.37 -19.99 -3.51
N ASN A 95 15.38 -20.13 -2.18
CA ASN A 95 16.48 -20.73 -1.43
C ASN A 95 16.29 -22.24 -1.29
#